data_AF-A0A7C9EEI1-F1
#
_entry.id   AF-A0A7C9EEI1-F1
#
_cell.length_a   1.000
_cell.length_b   1.000
_cell.length_c   1.000
_cell.angle_alpha   90.00
_cell.angle_beta   90.00
_cell.angle_gamma   90.00
#
_symmetry.space_group_name_H-M   'P 1'
#
loop_
_entity.id
_entity.type
_entity.pdbx_description
1 polymer ?
#
loop_
_entity_poly.entity_id
_entity_poly.type
_entity_poly.pdbx_seq_one_letter_code
_entity_poly.pdbx_strand_id
1 'polypeptide(L)'
;PISLIVLGVFLISLFKKGENVGKKNPRSTMAVNGCGYRTEERIQKLRCSVKNYDWGRIGLDSEVYRLSRANSGAKIDHNKPYAEFWMGTHESGPSRVMRKAKILANGNCFDSNWTICDL
;
A
#
# COMPACT_ATOMS: atom_id res chain seq x y z
N PRO A 1 -36.38 -20.60 37.36
CA PRO A 1 -35.07 -19.93 37.59
C PRO A 1 -34.10 -19.85 36.38
N ILE A 2 -34.33 -20.59 35.27
CA ILE A 2 -33.42 -20.60 34.10
C ILE A 2 -33.73 -19.49 33.07
N SER A 3 -34.91 -18.87 33.14
CA SER A 3 -35.38 -17.84 32.17
C SER A 3 -34.61 -16.51 32.23
N LEU A 4 -34.13 -16.10 33.42
CA LEU A 4 -33.42 -14.81 33.57
C LEU A 4 -31.96 -14.87 33.08
N ILE A 5 -31.34 -16.06 33.08
CA ILE A 5 -29.95 -16.22 32.63
C ILE A 5 -29.86 -16.09 31.11
N VAL A 6 -30.85 -16.61 30.36
CA VAL A 6 -30.83 -16.56 28.88
C VAL A 6 -31.03 -15.14 28.34
N LEU A 7 -31.87 -14.32 29.00
CA LEU A 7 -32.01 -12.89 28.69
C LEU A 7 -30.74 -12.09 28.98
N GLY A 8 -30.02 -12.43 30.05
CA GLY A 8 -28.75 -11.81 30.41
C GLY A 8 -27.67 -12.04 29.35
N VAL A 9 -27.52 -13.27 28.85
CA VAL A 9 -26.52 -13.58 27.82
C VAL A 9 -26.87 -12.93 26.47
N PHE A 10 -28.16 -12.83 26.13
CA PHE A 10 -28.61 -12.19 24.88
C PHE A 10 -28.38 -10.67 24.87
N LEU A 11 -28.54 -9.99 26.01
CA LEU A 11 -28.29 -8.55 26.14
C LEU A 11 -26.79 -8.20 26.04
N ILE A 12 -25.89 -9.06 26.53
CA ILE A 12 -24.44 -8.82 26.41
C ILE A 12 -24.00 -8.95 24.94
N SER A 13 -24.64 -9.80 24.14
CA SER A 13 -24.35 -9.96 22.71
C SER A 13 -24.80 -8.80 21.83
N LEU A 14 -25.76 -7.96 22.26
CA LEU A 14 -26.22 -6.80 21.50
C LEU A 14 -25.40 -5.53 21.76
N PHE A 15 -24.50 -5.53 22.74
CA PHE A 15 -23.64 -4.38 23.10
C PHE A 15 -22.21 -4.46 22.54
N LYS A 16 -22.03 -5.10 21.38
CA LYS A 16 -20.76 -5.05 20.64
C LYS A 16 -20.93 -4.29 19.32
N LYS A 17 -21.48 -3.08 19.41
CA LYS A 17 -21.49 -2.13 18.30
C LYS A 17 -20.85 -0.82 18.73
N GLY A 18 -19.75 -0.53 18.04
CA GLY A 18 -19.24 0.83 17.92
C GLY A 18 -18.16 1.19 18.92
N GLU A 19 -16.92 0.86 18.56
CA GLU A 19 -15.81 1.81 18.71
C GLU A 19 -14.64 1.37 17.82
N ASN A 20 -14.69 1.78 16.55
CA ASN A 20 -13.49 1.84 15.73
C ASN A 20 -12.67 3.03 16.24
N VAL A 21 -11.90 2.80 17.31
CA VAL A 21 -10.89 3.77 17.77
C VAL A 21 -9.83 3.84 16.68
N GLY A 22 -9.99 4.83 15.81
CA GLY A 22 -8.94 5.28 14.92
C GLY A 22 -7.71 5.57 15.76
N LYS A 23 -6.67 4.75 15.58
CA LYS A 23 -5.35 4.97 16.15
C LYS A 23 -4.82 6.28 15.58
N LYS A 24 -5.07 7.39 16.28
CA LYS A 24 -4.40 8.67 16.04
C LYS A 24 -2.95 8.49 16.49
N ASN A 25 -2.02 8.49 15.54
CA ASN A 25 -0.59 8.52 15.85
C ASN A 25 -0.27 9.84 16.56
N PRO A 26 0.47 9.82 17.68
CA PRO A 26 0.82 11.02 18.41
C PRO A 26 1.79 11.91 17.63
N ARG A 27 1.52 13.21 17.73
CA ARG A 27 2.19 14.34 17.11
C ARG A 27 3.71 14.30 17.28
N SER A 28 4.45 14.49 16.19
CA SER A 28 5.74 15.18 16.19
C SER A 28 5.63 16.41 15.29
N THR A 29 5.16 17.50 15.89
CA THR A 29 5.32 18.84 15.31
C THR A 29 6.80 19.21 15.40
N MET A 30 7.52 19.16 14.29
CA MET A 30 8.69 20.02 14.09
C MET A 30 8.34 20.95 12.93
N ALA A 31 8.13 22.23 13.26
CA ALA A 31 8.00 23.29 12.28
C ALA A 31 9.39 23.53 11.68
N VAL A 32 9.60 23.09 10.45
CA VAL A 32 10.67 23.57 9.57
C VAL A 32 9.98 24.31 8.43
N ASN A 33 10.35 25.58 8.25
CA ASN A 33 9.93 26.40 7.12
C ASN A 33 10.52 25.81 5.84
N GLY A 34 9.73 24.96 5.20
CA GLY A 34 10.06 24.25 3.97
C GLY A 34 8.94 23.26 3.72
N CYS A 35 8.38 23.24 2.51
CA CYS A 35 7.20 22.43 2.20
C CYS A 35 7.51 20.93 2.40
N GLY A 36 7.14 20.43 3.58
CA GLY A 36 7.50 19.09 4.04
C GLY A 36 6.51 18.06 3.55
N TYR A 37 6.99 17.10 2.76
CA TYR A 37 6.33 15.80 2.64
C TYR A 37 6.33 15.15 4.01
N ARG A 38 5.17 15.15 4.69
CA ARG A 38 5.00 14.45 5.96
C ARG A 38 5.01 12.94 5.68
N THR A 39 6.19 12.31 5.72
CA THR A 39 6.36 10.85 5.63
C THR A 39 5.87 10.20 6.92
N GLU A 40 4.56 10.11 7.12
CA GLU A 40 3.97 9.60 8.37
C GLU A 40 3.28 8.24 8.27
N GLU A 41 3.55 7.46 7.20
CA GLU A 41 3.33 6.01 7.25
C GLU A 41 4.69 5.31 7.41
N ARG A 42 4.93 4.65 8.55
CA ARG A 42 6.17 3.87 8.79
C ARG A 42 6.34 2.72 7.79
N ILE A 43 5.24 2.25 7.21
CA ILE A 43 5.22 1.20 6.20
C ILE A 43 4.82 1.82 4.87
N GLN A 44 5.71 1.72 3.89
CA GLN A 44 5.50 2.26 2.55
C GLN A 44 5.44 1.12 1.53
N LYS A 45 4.49 1.18 0.59
CA LYS A 45 4.46 0.23 -0.52
C LYS A 45 5.62 0.54 -1.48
N LEU A 46 6.36 -0.49 -1.87
CA LEU A 46 7.39 -0.38 -2.88
C LEU A 46 6.86 -0.89 -4.22
N ARG A 47 7.28 -0.21 -5.29
CA ARG A 47 7.22 -0.72 -6.65
C ARG A 47 8.63 -1.17 -7.03
N CYS A 48 8.76 -2.47 -7.21
CA CYS A 48 10.03 -3.15 -7.36
C CYS A 48 10.32 -3.44 -8.84
N SER A 49 11.59 -3.71 -9.15
CA SER A 49 12.03 -4.02 -10.51
C SER A 49 11.92 -5.52 -10.80
N VAL A 50 11.61 -5.87 -12.04
CA VAL A 50 11.48 -7.26 -12.48
C VAL A 50 12.44 -7.51 -13.63
N LYS A 51 13.12 -8.65 -13.61
CA LYS A 51 14.07 -9.05 -14.64
C LYS A 51 13.53 -10.21 -15.46
N ASN A 52 13.56 -10.03 -16.78
CA ASN A 52 13.05 -10.98 -17.76
C ASN A 52 14.21 -11.67 -18.48
N TYR A 53 15.04 -12.41 -17.73
CA TYR A 53 16.13 -13.19 -18.30
C TYR A 53 15.63 -14.51 -18.89
N ASP A 54 16.35 -15.05 -19.87
CA ASP A 54 15.93 -16.22 -20.65
C ASP A 54 15.74 -17.50 -19.82
N TRP A 55 16.42 -17.59 -18.67
CA TRP A 55 16.27 -18.70 -17.73
C TRP A 55 15.02 -18.59 -16.84
N GLY A 56 14.29 -17.47 -16.92
CA GLY A 56 13.06 -17.25 -16.15
C GLY A 56 11.90 -18.12 -16.62
N ARG A 57 11.00 -18.46 -15.69
CA ARG A 57 9.77 -19.18 -16.04
C ARG A 57 8.81 -18.28 -16.79
N ILE A 58 8.07 -18.82 -17.75
CA ILE A 58 7.18 -18.04 -18.61
C ILE A 58 5.84 -17.79 -17.91
N GLY A 59 5.35 -16.55 -17.96
CA GLY A 59 3.98 -16.21 -17.58
C GLY A 59 3.55 -16.73 -16.21
N LEU A 60 2.34 -17.27 -16.12
CA LEU A 60 1.69 -17.72 -14.88
C LEU A 60 2.45 -18.81 -14.11
N ASP A 61 3.30 -19.55 -14.81
CA ASP A 61 4.16 -20.55 -14.20
C ASP A 61 5.23 -19.91 -13.30
N SER A 62 5.60 -18.65 -13.56
CA SER A 62 6.53 -17.91 -12.70
C SER A 62 5.85 -17.29 -11.49
N GLU A 63 6.43 -17.47 -10.31
CA GLU A 63 6.02 -16.70 -9.12
C GLU A 63 6.35 -15.20 -9.29
N VAL A 64 7.48 -14.91 -9.95
CA VAL A 64 7.91 -13.54 -10.25
C VAL A 64 6.87 -12.85 -11.14
N TYR A 65 6.23 -13.56 -12.08
CA TYR A 65 5.13 -13.02 -12.87
C TYR A 65 3.93 -12.62 -11.99
N ARG A 66 3.52 -13.50 -11.06
CA ARG A 66 2.39 -13.24 -10.15
C ARG A 66 2.65 -12.04 -9.25
N LEU A 67 3.86 -11.95 -8.69
CA LEU A 67 4.31 -10.82 -7.90
C LEU A 67 4.37 -9.54 -8.75
N SER A 68 4.91 -9.62 -9.97
CA SER A 68 4.98 -8.50 -10.92
C SER A 68 3.59 -7.92 -11.22
N ARG A 69 2.58 -8.80 -11.35
CA ARG A 69 1.17 -8.43 -11.54
C ARG A 69 0.65 -7.57 -10.39
N ALA A 70 0.90 -8.02 -9.16
CA ALA A 70 0.50 -7.30 -7.95
C ALA A 70 1.32 -6.02 -7.71
N ASN A 71 2.56 -6.00 -8.20
CA ASN A 71 3.51 -4.90 -8.04
C ASN A 71 3.15 -3.67 -8.89
N SER A 72 2.80 -3.88 -10.16
CA SER A 72 2.60 -2.80 -11.12
C SER A 72 1.14 -2.45 -11.39
N GLY A 73 0.19 -3.37 -11.15
CA GLY A 73 -1.24 -3.15 -11.43
C GLY A 73 -1.57 -2.95 -12.92
N ALA A 74 -0.58 -3.11 -13.80
CA ALA A 74 -0.69 -2.91 -15.25
C ALA A 74 -0.78 -4.25 -15.99
N LYS A 75 -1.18 -4.20 -17.26
CA LYS A 75 -1.12 -5.37 -18.15
C LYS A 75 0.34 -5.82 -18.29
N ILE A 76 0.60 -7.06 -17.92
CA ILE A 76 1.89 -7.74 -18.06
C ILE A 76 1.79 -8.83 -19.12
N ASP A 77 2.90 -9.06 -19.82
CA ASP A 77 2.98 -10.00 -20.92
C ASP A 77 3.09 -11.44 -20.40
N HIS A 78 2.19 -12.32 -20.85
CA HIS A 78 2.19 -13.72 -20.43
C HIS A 78 3.26 -14.56 -21.13
N ASN A 79 3.81 -14.09 -22.25
CA ASN A 79 4.73 -14.84 -23.09
C ASN A 79 6.21 -14.56 -22.79
N LYS A 80 6.50 -13.67 -21.83
CA LYS A 80 7.87 -13.35 -21.43
C LYS A 80 8.36 -14.28 -20.33
N PRO A 81 9.68 -14.58 -20.29
CA PRO A 81 10.29 -15.25 -19.15
C PRO A 81 10.43 -14.26 -17.99
N TYR A 82 10.09 -14.69 -16.77
CA TYR A 82 10.17 -13.89 -15.54
C TYR A 82 11.12 -14.59 -14.57
N ALA A 83 12.30 -14.01 -14.41
CA ALA A 83 13.46 -14.63 -13.76
C ALA A 83 13.65 -14.14 -12.33
N GLU A 84 13.70 -12.82 -12.13
CA GLU A 84 14.03 -12.23 -10.82
C GLU A 84 13.10 -11.08 -10.46
N PHE A 85 12.82 -10.96 -9.16
CA PHE A 85 12.10 -9.84 -8.56
C PHE A 85 13.03 -9.10 -7.61
N TRP A 86 13.44 -7.88 -7.96
CA TRP A 86 14.46 -7.13 -7.24
C TRP A 86 13.85 -6.14 -6.28
N MET A 87 14.18 -6.30 -5.00
CA MET A 87 13.81 -5.39 -3.93
C MET A 87 15.09 -4.80 -3.33
N GLY A 88 15.17 -3.48 -3.29
CA GLY A 88 16.34 -2.79 -2.74
C GLY A 88 16.72 -1.52 -3.52
N THR A 89 17.94 -1.06 -3.27
CA THR A 89 18.48 0.22 -3.76
C THR A 89 19.51 0.05 -4.87
N HIS A 90 19.57 -1.13 -5.50
CA HIS A 90 20.52 -1.38 -6.58
C HIS A 90 20.20 -0.51 -7.80
N GLU A 91 21.19 0.19 -8.34
CA GLU A 91 21.02 1.17 -9.43
C GLU A 91 20.41 0.54 -10.69
N SER A 92 20.84 -0.67 -11.07
CA SER A 92 20.29 -1.38 -12.23
C SER A 92 18.86 -1.89 -12.05
N GLY A 93 18.27 -1.79 -10.86
CA GLY A 93 16.91 -2.24 -10.58
C GLY A 93 16.31 -1.51 -9.38
N PRO A 94 16.08 -0.18 -9.50
CA PRO A 94 15.68 0.63 -8.36
C PRO A 94 14.29 0.24 -7.90
N SER A 95 14.08 0.20 -6.59
CA SER A 95 12.75 0.11 -5.98
C SER A 95 12.24 1.52 -5.67
N ARG A 96 11.03 1.84 -6.13
CA ARG A 96 10.42 3.17 -5.93
C ARG A 96 9.34 3.11 -4.87
N VAL A 97 9.32 4.10 -3.97
CA VAL A 97 8.26 4.24 -2.98
C VAL A 97 6.99 4.72 -3.67
N MET A 98 5.91 3.95 -3.56
CA MET A 98 4.57 4.32 -4.02
C MET A 98 3.94 5.23 -2.97
N ARG A 99 4.07 6.54 -3.17
CA ARG A 99 3.37 7.52 -2.32
C ARG A 99 1.89 7.50 -2.68
N LYS A 100 1.03 7.41 -1.66
CA LYS A 100 -0.40 7.68 -1.84
C LYS A 100 -0.56 9.16 -2.18
N ALA A 101 -1.26 9.45 -3.27
CA ALA A 101 -1.64 10.82 -3.58
C ALA A 101 -2.48 11.34 -2.41
N LYS A 102 -2.02 12.43 -1.79
CA LYS A 102 -2.80 13.13 -0.78
C LYS A 102 -3.53 14.25 -1.50
N ILE A 103 -4.84 14.10 -1.67
CA ILE A 103 -5.69 15.22 -2.06
C ILE A 103 -5.53 16.27 -0.97
N LEU A 104 -5.01 17.43 -1.34
CA LEU A 104 -4.89 18.55 -0.42
C LEU A 104 -6.30 19.08 -0.13
N ALA A 105 -6.50 19.68 1.05
CA ALA A 105 -7.81 20.15 1.50
C ALA A 105 -8.45 21.20 0.55
N ASN A 106 -7.68 21.78 -0.37
CA ASN A 106 -8.13 22.67 -1.43
C ASN A 106 -8.59 21.94 -2.72
N GLY A 107 -8.68 20.61 -2.72
CA GLY A 107 -9.11 19.81 -3.86
C GLY A 107 -8.00 19.45 -4.86
N ASN A 108 -6.77 19.93 -4.66
CA ASN A 108 -5.69 19.70 -5.61
C ASN A 108 -4.93 18.40 -5.31
N CYS A 109 -4.64 17.64 -6.36
CA CYS A 109 -3.77 16.45 -6.34
C CYS A 109 -2.41 16.83 -6.94
N PHE A 110 -1.32 16.60 -6.19
CA PHE A 110 0.04 16.75 -6.70
C PHE A 110 0.65 15.38 -7.02
N ASP A 111 1.35 15.28 -8.15
CA ASP A 111 2.11 14.10 -8.53
C ASP A 111 3.49 14.06 -7.85
N SER A 112 4.29 13.04 -8.16
CA SER A 112 5.67 12.92 -7.63
C SER A 112 6.64 13.97 -8.16
N ASN A 113 6.26 14.75 -9.17
CA ASN A 113 7.08 15.76 -9.85
C ASN A 113 6.61 17.19 -9.56
N TRP A 114 5.70 17.40 -8.60
CA TRP A 114 5.14 18.71 -8.25
C TRP A 114 4.28 19.34 -9.35
N THR A 115 3.84 18.58 -10.34
CA THR A 115 2.82 19.07 -11.28
C THR A 115 1.44 18.81 -10.71
N ILE A 116 0.51 19.74 -10.95
CA ILE A 116 -0.92 19.48 -10.75
C ILE A 116 -1.24 18.26 -11.59
N CYS A 117 -1.81 17.21 -10.97
CA CYS A 117 -2.35 16.11 -11.74
C CYS A 117 -3.56 16.65 -12.48
N ASP A 118 -3.41 16.98 -13.77
CA ASP A 118 -4.55 17.26 -14.63
C ASP A 118 -5.41 15.99 -14.68
N LEU A 119 -6.69 16.14 -14.33
CA LEU A 119 -7.72 15.08 -14.38
C LEU A 119 -8.04 14.68 -15.82
#